data_AF-A0A1C6KHZ1-F1
#
_entry.id   AF-A0A1C6KHZ1-F1
#
_cell.length_a   1.000
_cell.length_b   1.000
_cell.length_c   1.000
_cell.angle_alpha   90.00
_cell.angle_beta   90.00
_cell.angle_gamma   90.00
#
_symmetry.space_group_name_H-M   'P 1'
#
loop_
_entity.id
_entity.type
_entity.pdbx_description
1 polymer ?
#
loop_
_entity_poly.entity_id
_entity_poly.type
_entity_poly.pdbx_seq_one_letter_code
_entity_poly.pdbx_strand_id
1 'polypeptide(L)'
;MEYLKKSGFAKTFSIWFGIGALMFGTYCGANMASGVYASAYIVTLGGGWSLVWLSIFFAFMTFFCAISLVFIRIYKVKNYNQYYLALYGLHKPDANTLLRGGVTVFFDIFTMLKGLVNVAATVALFTELMHALLGIPVLVGSAMGILLFAVLTIYGAGFLRKFNTIMTVSLILCLGVILISVIAIRGDVLVSRIGNF
;
A
#
# COMPACT_ATOMS: atom_id res chain seq x y z
N MET A 1 -6.06 9.06 -31.24
CA MET A 1 -6.74 9.44 -29.98
C MET A 1 -8.12 8.85 -30.04
N GLU A 2 -8.30 7.68 -29.45
CA GLU A 2 -9.56 6.93 -29.49
C GLU A 2 -10.55 7.55 -28.50
N TYR A 3 -11.71 7.88 -29.02
CA TYR A 3 -12.89 8.48 -28.39
C TYR A 3 -13.00 8.34 -26.86
N LEU A 4 -12.90 9.47 -26.16
CA LEU A 4 -13.49 9.63 -24.82
C LEU A 4 -15.01 9.56 -24.96
N LYS A 5 -15.55 8.33 -25.05
CA LYS A 5 -16.97 8.05 -24.90
C LYS A 5 -17.39 8.70 -23.58
N LYS A 6 -18.32 9.65 -23.63
CA LYS A 6 -18.83 10.41 -22.47
C LYS A 6 -19.22 9.41 -21.38
N SER A 7 -18.27 9.15 -20.48
CA SER A 7 -18.38 8.16 -19.44
C SER A 7 -19.34 8.74 -18.41
N GLY A 8 -20.54 8.17 -18.31
CA GLY A 8 -21.52 8.62 -17.31
C GLY A 8 -20.86 8.69 -15.93
N PHE A 9 -21.27 9.67 -15.12
CA PHE A 9 -20.69 9.95 -13.81
C PHE A 9 -20.41 8.67 -12.99
N ALA A 10 -21.33 7.71 -12.99
CA ALA A 10 -21.20 6.41 -12.33
C ALA A 10 -20.00 5.57 -12.83
N LYS A 11 -19.73 5.56 -14.14
CA LYS A 11 -18.61 4.81 -14.73
C LYS A 11 -17.27 5.47 -14.39
N THR A 12 -17.22 6.80 -14.43
CA THR A 12 -16.04 7.57 -14.01
C THR A 12 -15.77 7.37 -12.52
N PHE A 13 -16.79 7.48 -11.67
CA PHE A 13 -16.68 7.23 -10.23
C PHE A 13 -16.21 5.81 -9.94
N SER A 14 -16.79 4.78 -10.56
CA SER A 14 -16.38 3.38 -10.37
C SER A 14 -14.90 3.15 -10.70
N ILE A 15 -14.38 3.78 -11.76
CA ILE A 15 -12.97 3.70 -12.12
C ILE A 15 -12.10 4.37 -11.05
N TRP A 16 -12.45 5.59 -10.63
CA TRP A 16 -11.71 6.32 -9.59
C TRP A 16 -11.75 5.62 -8.23
N PHE A 17 -12.91 5.09 -7.85
CA PHE A 17 -13.07 4.30 -6.63
C PHE A 17 -12.19 3.05 -6.68
N GLY A 18 -12.18 2.30 -7.78
CA GLY A 18 -11.32 1.13 -7.92
C GLY A 18 -9.82 1.46 -7.86
N ILE A 19 -9.40 2.60 -8.40
CA ILE A 19 -8.02 3.08 -8.29
C ILE A 19 -7.71 3.51 -6.85
N GLY A 20 -8.62 4.25 -6.20
CA GLY A 20 -8.47 4.66 -4.80
C GLY A 20 -8.39 3.47 -3.85
N ALA A 21 -9.25 2.46 -4.04
CA ALA A 21 -9.21 1.21 -3.30
C ALA A 21 -7.92 0.43 -3.55
N LEU A 22 -7.40 0.44 -4.79
CA LEU A 22 -6.10 -0.15 -5.11
C LEU A 22 -4.97 0.52 -4.31
N MET A 23 -4.92 1.85 -4.31
CA MET A 23 -3.92 2.60 -3.55
C MET A 23 -4.09 2.37 -2.04
N PHE A 24 -5.32 2.44 -1.53
CA PHE A 24 -5.60 2.19 -0.12
C PHE A 24 -5.14 0.80 0.32
N GLY A 25 -5.50 -0.28 -0.39
CA GLY A 25 -5.08 -1.63 0.01
C GLY A 25 -3.57 -1.84 -0.10
N THR A 26 -2.88 -1.09 -0.96
CA THR A 26 -1.42 -1.16 -1.10
C THR A 26 -0.69 -0.43 0.05
N TYR A 27 -1.24 0.69 0.53
CA TYR A 27 -0.62 1.49 1.60
C TYR A 27 -1.12 1.11 3.01
N CYS A 28 -2.43 0.90 3.18
CA CYS A 28 -3.07 0.43 4.41
C CYS A 28 -3.07 -1.11 4.46
N GLY A 29 -1.90 -1.70 4.25
CA GLY A 29 -1.72 -3.15 4.15
C GLY A 29 -2.15 -3.91 5.41
N ALA A 30 -2.21 -5.23 5.31
CA ALA A 30 -2.73 -6.11 6.36
C ALA A 30 -2.04 -5.92 7.73
N ASN A 31 -0.75 -5.57 7.78
CA ASN A 31 -0.01 -5.28 9.01
C ASN A 31 -0.57 -4.09 9.81
N MET A 32 -1.11 -3.09 9.11
CA MET A 32 -1.73 -1.92 9.72
C MET A 32 -3.15 -2.25 10.19
N ALA A 33 -3.92 -2.97 9.38
CA ALA A 33 -5.29 -3.37 9.70
C ALA A 33 -5.36 -4.40 10.85
N SER A 34 -4.40 -5.33 10.94
CA SER A 34 -4.32 -6.32 12.02
C SER A 34 -3.81 -5.75 13.35
N GLY A 35 -3.34 -4.50 13.35
CA GLY A 35 -2.72 -3.89 14.52
C GLY A 35 -1.34 -4.45 14.85
N VAL A 36 -0.76 -5.34 14.02
CA VAL A 36 0.56 -5.94 14.26
C VAL A 36 1.65 -4.88 14.31
N TYR A 37 1.60 -3.84 13.46
CA TYR A 37 2.54 -2.72 13.59
C TYR A 37 2.39 -2.01 14.94
N ALA A 38 1.14 -1.82 15.37
CA ALA A 38 0.85 -1.15 16.62
C ALA A 38 1.37 -1.97 17.82
N SER A 39 1.07 -3.27 17.86
CA SER A 39 1.44 -4.15 18.98
C SER A 39 2.92 -4.50 19.01
N ALA A 40 3.56 -4.72 17.87
CA ALA A 40 4.96 -5.14 17.81
C ALA A 40 5.95 -3.99 17.95
N TYR A 41 5.61 -2.78 17.48
CA TYR A 41 6.58 -1.68 17.38
C TYR A 41 6.17 -0.38 18.06
N ILE A 42 4.88 -0.05 18.11
CA ILE A 42 4.42 1.27 18.57
C ILE A 42 4.10 1.25 20.06
N VAL A 43 3.31 0.27 20.52
CA VAL A 43 2.85 0.18 21.91
C VAL A 43 4.00 -0.17 22.86
N THR A 44 5.04 -0.85 22.38
CA THR A 44 6.27 -1.14 23.13
C THR A 44 7.06 0.12 23.49
N LEU A 45 6.81 1.25 22.82
CA LEU A 45 7.50 2.53 23.02
C LEU A 45 6.61 3.61 23.67
N GLY A 46 5.36 3.28 24.01
CA GLY A 46 4.37 4.24 24.50
C GLY A 46 3.49 4.80 23.37
N GLY A 47 2.16 4.70 23.55
CA GLY A 47 1.17 4.92 22.47
C GLY A 47 0.86 6.39 22.14
N GLY A 48 1.23 7.35 22.97
CA GLY A 48 0.81 8.76 22.83
C GLY A 48 1.30 9.46 21.56
N TRP A 49 2.58 9.27 21.20
CA TRP A 49 3.21 9.89 20.03
C TRP A 49 2.85 9.20 18.69
N SER A 50 2.22 8.03 18.74
CA SER A 50 1.89 7.24 17.55
C SER A 50 0.96 7.97 16.59
N LEU A 51 -0.01 8.72 17.13
CA LEU A 51 -0.98 9.49 16.34
C LEU A 51 -0.32 10.67 15.60
N VAL A 52 0.69 11.30 16.22
CA VAL A 52 1.46 12.38 15.60
C VAL A 52 2.26 11.84 14.42
N TRP A 53 2.99 10.74 14.61
CA TRP A 53 3.73 10.09 13.54
C TRP A 53 2.84 9.57 12.41
N LEU A 54 1.67 9.01 12.76
CA LEU A 54 0.69 8.58 11.76
C LEU A 54 0.14 9.75 10.94
N SER A 55 -0.11 10.90 11.60
CA SER A 55 -0.57 12.12 10.92
C SER A 55 0.49 12.68 9.97
N ILE A 56 1.76 12.70 10.40
CA ILE A 56 2.90 13.09 9.56
C ILE A 56 2.98 12.15 8.35
N PHE A 57 2.90 10.83 8.57
CA PHE A 57 2.92 9.84 7.50
C PHE A 57 1.82 10.08 6.46
N PHE A 58 0.57 10.31 6.89
CA PHE A 58 -0.52 10.62 5.98
C PHE A 58 -0.28 11.90 5.18
N ALA A 59 0.16 12.99 5.83
CA ALA A 59 0.41 14.26 5.17
C ALA A 59 1.47 14.13 4.07
N PHE A 60 2.62 13.51 4.37
CA PHE A 60 3.69 13.30 3.40
C PHE A 60 3.26 12.36 2.28
N MET A 61 2.58 11.25 2.59
CA MET A 61 2.11 10.31 1.58
C MET A 61 1.12 10.96 0.60
N THR A 62 0.15 11.73 1.10
CA THR A 62 -0.80 12.46 0.26
C THR A 62 -0.07 13.47 -0.62
N PHE A 63 0.86 14.24 -0.07
CA PHE A 63 1.66 15.23 -0.80
C PHE A 63 2.45 14.59 -1.95
N PHE A 64 3.23 13.54 -1.66
CA PHE A 64 4.04 12.87 -2.68
C PHE A 64 3.20 12.15 -3.73
N CYS A 65 2.08 11.54 -3.35
CA CYS A 65 1.14 10.94 -4.31
C CYS A 65 0.55 12.00 -5.25
N ALA A 66 0.12 13.15 -4.71
CA ALA A 66 -0.44 14.24 -5.51
C ALA A 66 0.58 14.78 -6.52
N ILE A 67 1.81 15.06 -6.09
CA ILE A 67 2.88 15.51 -6.98
C ILE A 67 3.20 14.46 -8.04
N SER A 68 3.31 13.19 -7.66
CA SER A 68 3.61 12.10 -8.60
C SER A 68 2.54 11.97 -9.68
N LEU A 69 1.26 12.12 -9.32
CA LEU A 69 0.15 12.11 -10.29
C LEU A 69 0.24 13.27 -11.30
N VAL A 70 0.52 14.48 -10.81
CA VAL A 70 0.72 15.65 -11.66
C VAL A 70 1.93 15.44 -12.59
N PHE A 71 3.02 14.93 -12.03
CA PHE A 71 4.26 14.66 -12.76
C PHE A 71 4.06 13.63 -13.88
N ILE A 72 3.45 12.48 -13.58
CA ILE A 72 3.13 11.43 -14.57
C ILE A 72 2.24 11.98 -15.68
N ARG A 73 1.28 12.87 -15.34
CA ARG A 73 0.41 13.51 -16.33
C ARG A 73 1.16 14.45 -17.26
N ILE A 74 2.11 15.24 -16.74
CA ILE A 74 2.92 16.20 -17.52
C ILE A 74 3.89 15.45 -18.45
N TYR A 75 4.67 14.53 -17.89
CA TYR A 75 5.74 13.83 -18.62
C TYR A 75 5.27 12.58 -19.37
N LYS A 76 3.97 12.21 -19.25
CA LYS A 76 3.34 11.04 -19.89
C LYS A 76 4.16 9.75 -19.72
N VAL A 77 4.75 9.60 -18.55
CA VAL A 77 5.59 8.47 -18.16
C VAL A 77 4.75 7.19 -18.14
N LYS A 78 5.28 6.11 -18.72
CA LYS A 78 4.58 4.81 -18.80
C LYS A 78 5.20 3.70 -17.97
N ASN A 79 6.44 3.85 -17.52
CA ASN A 79 7.13 2.86 -16.72
C ASN A 79 7.98 3.54 -15.62
N TYR A 80 8.39 2.76 -14.63
CA TYR A 80 9.14 3.27 -13.49
C TYR A 80 10.51 3.86 -13.90
N ASN A 81 11.17 3.27 -14.89
CA ASN A 81 12.46 3.78 -15.35
C ASN A 81 12.33 5.18 -15.98
N GLN A 82 11.36 5.39 -16.86
CA GLN A 82 11.03 6.71 -17.43
C GLN A 82 10.61 7.71 -16.35
N TYR A 83 9.98 7.26 -15.27
CA TYR A 83 9.63 8.11 -14.14
C TYR A 83 10.88 8.70 -13.50
N TYR A 84 11.85 7.85 -13.16
CA TYR A 84 13.10 8.28 -12.57
C TYR A 84 13.95 9.11 -13.56
N LEU A 85 14.03 8.71 -14.82
CA LEU A 85 14.74 9.51 -15.83
C LEU A 85 14.12 10.90 -16.00
N ALA A 86 12.80 11.01 -15.97
CA ALA A 86 12.11 12.29 -16.03
C ALA A 86 12.40 13.14 -14.78
N LEU A 87 12.36 12.53 -13.58
CA LEU A 87 12.64 13.23 -12.30
C LEU A 87 14.03 13.87 -12.28
N TYR A 88 15.03 13.18 -12.83
CA TYR A 88 16.40 13.67 -12.90
C TYR A 88 16.70 14.52 -14.15
N GLY A 89 15.69 14.83 -14.97
CA GLY A 89 15.86 15.61 -16.21
C GLY A 89 16.60 14.87 -17.33
N LEU A 90 16.86 13.57 -17.16
CA LEU A 90 17.61 12.71 -18.08
C LEU A 90 16.73 12.08 -19.19
N HIS A 91 15.48 12.54 -19.30
CA HIS A 91 14.56 12.13 -20.37
C HIS A 91 14.84 12.83 -21.71
N LYS A 92 15.67 13.89 -21.71
CA LYS A 92 16.04 14.64 -22.92
C LYS A 92 17.10 13.88 -23.74
N PRO A 93 17.07 13.98 -25.08
CA PRO A 93 18.03 13.30 -25.96
C PRO A 93 19.48 13.75 -25.74
N ASP A 94 19.71 14.99 -25.28
CA ASP A 94 21.03 15.55 -25.01
C ASP A 94 21.56 15.25 -23.59
N ALA A 95 20.85 14.40 -22.84
CA ALA A 95 21.25 14.03 -21.49
C ALA A 95 22.51 13.15 -21.51
N ASN A 96 23.41 13.36 -20.54
CA ASN A 96 24.63 12.58 -20.41
C ASN A 96 24.31 11.07 -20.26
N THR A 97 24.73 10.29 -21.25
CA THR A 97 24.50 8.84 -21.37
C THR A 97 24.98 8.06 -20.14
N LEU A 98 26.07 8.51 -19.50
CA LEU A 98 26.67 7.85 -18.35
C LEU A 98 25.83 8.06 -17.08
N LEU A 99 25.33 9.28 -16.88
CA LEU A 99 24.37 9.61 -15.80
C LEU A 99 23.03 8.90 -16.01
N ARG A 100 22.54 8.84 -17.25
CA ARG A 100 21.31 8.12 -17.61
C ARG A 100 21.42 6.62 -17.29
N GLY A 101 22.56 6.01 -17.63
CA GLY A 101 22.85 4.62 -17.29
C GLY A 101 22.91 4.39 -15.77
N GLY A 102 23.63 5.23 -15.04
CA GLY A 102 23.76 5.13 -13.58
C GLY A 102 22.42 5.25 -12.85
N VAL A 103 21.60 6.25 -13.20
CA VAL A 103 20.26 6.45 -12.62
C VAL A 103 19.36 5.25 -12.92
N THR A 104 19.38 4.74 -14.16
CA THR A 104 18.60 3.54 -14.54
C THR A 104 18.98 2.35 -13.68
N VAL A 105 20.26 1.98 -13.64
CA VAL A 105 20.72 0.79 -12.90
C VAL A 105 20.42 0.91 -11.41
N PHE A 106 20.67 2.08 -10.82
CA PHE A 106 20.40 2.31 -9.40
C PHE A 106 18.91 2.13 -9.07
N PHE A 107 18.02 2.75 -9.83
CA PHE A 107 16.58 2.67 -9.56
C PHE A 107 15.98 1.32 -9.91
N ASP A 108 16.50 0.61 -10.90
CA ASP A 108 16.10 -0.75 -11.22
C ASP A 108 16.42 -1.69 -10.05
N ILE A 109 17.66 -1.65 -9.54
CA ILE A 109 18.08 -2.43 -8.37
C ILE A 109 17.25 -2.06 -7.14
N PHE A 110 17.10 -0.77 -6.87
CA PHE A 110 16.33 -0.29 -5.72
C PHE A 110 14.86 -0.73 -5.78
N THR A 111 14.24 -0.64 -6.95
CA THR A 111 12.84 -1.06 -7.16
C THR A 111 12.70 -2.58 -7.00
N MET A 112 13.67 -3.35 -7.50
CA MET A 112 13.71 -4.80 -7.31
C MET A 112 13.83 -5.18 -5.83
N LEU A 113 14.76 -4.57 -5.10
CA LEU A 113 14.96 -4.80 -3.67
C LEU A 113 13.71 -4.43 -2.87
N LYS A 114 13.06 -3.30 -3.18
CA LYS A 114 11.79 -2.93 -2.56
C LYS A 114 10.70 -3.98 -2.81
N GLY A 115 10.61 -4.49 -4.05
CA GLY A 115 9.69 -5.57 -4.39
C GLY A 115 9.93 -6.81 -3.53
N LEU A 116 11.19 -7.22 -3.38
CA LEU A 116 11.59 -8.36 -2.57
C LEU A 116 11.21 -8.19 -1.09
N VAL A 117 11.53 -7.03 -0.50
CA VAL A 117 11.19 -6.73 0.90
C VAL A 117 9.67 -6.76 1.12
N ASN A 118 8.89 -6.25 0.17
CA ASN A 118 7.42 -6.23 0.29
C ASN A 118 6.82 -7.66 0.26
N VAL A 119 7.34 -8.53 -0.61
CA VAL A 119 6.92 -9.94 -0.65
C VAL A 119 7.28 -10.64 0.65
N ALA A 120 8.53 -10.50 1.11
CA ALA A 120 9.00 -11.11 2.34
C ALA A 120 8.16 -10.67 3.57
N ALA A 121 7.89 -9.36 3.70
CA ALA A 121 7.08 -8.82 4.78
C ALA A 121 5.65 -9.36 4.77
N THR A 122 5.06 -9.54 3.58
CA THR A 122 3.67 -10.01 3.48
C THR A 122 3.54 -11.51 3.74
N VAL A 123 4.51 -12.31 3.29
CA VAL A 123 4.57 -13.74 3.63
C VAL A 123 4.78 -13.92 5.13
N ALA A 124 5.72 -13.18 5.74
CA ALA A 124 5.96 -13.23 7.19
C ALA A 124 4.69 -12.92 7.99
N LEU A 125 3.97 -11.86 7.62
CA LEU A 125 2.69 -11.54 8.27
C LEU A 125 1.66 -12.66 8.12
N PHE A 126 1.49 -13.19 6.91
CA PHE A 126 0.53 -14.26 6.67
C PHE A 126 0.85 -15.48 7.55
N THR A 127 2.12 -15.86 7.63
CA THR A 127 2.60 -16.95 8.48
C THR A 127 2.31 -16.69 9.95
N GLU A 128 2.64 -15.51 10.46
CA GLU A 128 2.37 -15.14 11.86
C GLU A 128 0.87 -15.23 12.18
N LEU A 129 0.01 -14.75 11.28
CA LEU A 129 -1.45 -14.86 11.46
C LEU A 129 -1.94 -16.30 11.43
N MET A 130 -1.43 -17.15 10.53
CA MET A 130 -1.79 -18.57 10.46
C MET A 130 -1.35 -19.32 11.72
N HIS A 131 -0.16 -19.01 12.24
CA HIS A 131 0.33 -19.59 13.47
C HIS A 131 -0.50 -19.12 14.68
N ALA A 132 -0.74 -17.80 14.81
CA ALA A 132 -1.46 -17.22 15.93
C ALA A 132 -2.95 -17.61 15.98
N LEU A 133 -3.63 -17.72 14.83
CA LEU A 133 -5.07 -18.00 14.77
C LEU A 133 -5.40 -19.49 14.68
N LEU A 134 -4.59 -20.27 13.96
CA LEU A 134 -4.89 -21.67 13.63
C LEU A 134 -3.88 -22.65 14.21
N GLY A 135 -2.82 -22.18 14.89
CA GLY A 135 -1.76 -23.03 15.43
C GLY A 135 -0.90 -23.70 14.36
N ILE A 136 -0.95 -23.22 13.10
CA ILE A 136 -0.22 -23.83 11.99
C ILE A 136 1.29 -23.54 12.15
N PRO A 137 2.17 -24.55 12.07
CA PRO A 137 3.61 -24.33 12.16
C PRO A 137 4.12 -23.31 11.14
N VAL A 138 5.03 -22.44 11.56
CA VAL A 138 5.59 -21.32 10.78
C VAL A 138 6.09 -21.76 9.39
N LEU A 139 6.74 -22.93 9.31
CA LEU A 139 7.25 -23.46 8.04
C LEU A 139 6.12 -23.76 7.04
N VAL A 140 5.04 -24.38 7.52
CA VAL A 140 3.86 -24.74 6.71
C VAL A 140 3.10 -23.47 6.30
N GLY A 141 2.89 -22.55 7.24
CA GLY A 141 2.25 -21.25 6.96
C GLY A 141 3.00 -20.44 5.91
N SER A 142 4.33 -20.43 5.97
CA SER A 142 5.19 -19.74 4.99
C SER A 142 5.09 -20.37 3.60
N ALA A 143 5.13 -21.71 3.51
CA ALA A 143 4.97 -22.41 2.25
C ALA A 143 3.60 -22.13 1.60
N MET A 144 2.53 -22.14 2.40
CA MET A 144 1.18 -21.77 1.94
C MET A 144 1.11 -20.32 1.43
N GLY A 145 1.73 -19.38 2.17
CA GLY A 145 1.79 -17.98 1.78
C GLY A 145 2.48 -17.79 0.43
N ILE A 146 3.64 -18.43 0.23
CA ILE A 146 4.40 -18.36 -1.03
C ILE A 146 3.57 -18.91 -2.20
N LEU A 147 2.93 -20.08 -2.02
CA LEU A 147 2.09 -20.69 -3.04
C LEU A 147 0.90 -19.80 -3.42
N LEU A 148 0.22 -19.21 -2.42
CA LEU A 148 -0.88 -18.29 -2.65
C LEU A 148 -0.41 -17.04 -3.43
N PHE A 149 0.72 -16.46 -3.04
CA PHE A 149 1.31 -15.31 -3.75
C PHE A 149 1.66 -15.66 -5.20
N ALA A 150 2.25 -16.84 -5.45
CA ALA A 150 2.55 -17.30 -6.80
C ALA A 150 1.28 -17.46 -7.65
N VAL A 151 0.20 -18.00 -7.09
CA VAL A 151 -1.07 -18.12 -7.78
C VAL A 151 -1.67 -16.75 -8.11
N LEU A 152 -1.67 -15.82 -7.15
CA LEU A 152 -2.25 -14.49 -7.33
C LEU A 152 -1.49 -13.65 -8.37
N THR A 153 -0.18 -13.85 -8.54
CA THR A 153 0.62 -13.13 -9.55
C THR A 153 0.38 -13.61 -10.98
N ILE A 154 -0.04 -14.87 -11.19
CA ILE A 154 -0.35 -15.44 -12.52
C ILE A 154 -1.55 -14.74 -13.16
N TYR A 155 -2.55 -14.33 -12.37
CA TYR A 155 -3.79 -13.74 -12.89
C TYR A 155 -3.67 -12.28 -13.35
N GLY A 156 -2.50 -11.66 -13.21
CA GLY A 156 -2.17 -10.34 -13.74
C GLY A 156 -2.92 -9.16 -13.10
N ALA A 157 -2.65 -7.95 -13.61
CA ALA A 157 -3.09 -6.68 -13.00
C ALA A 157 -4.63 -6.50 -12.95
N GLY A 158 -5.36 -7.09 -13.90
CA GLY A 158 -6.82 -6.97 -13.97
C GLY A 158 -7.54 -7.71 -12.83
N PHE A 159 -7.08 -8.91 -12.51
CA PHE A 159 -7.58 -9.69 -11.38
C PHE A 159 -7.18 -9.03 -10.05
N LEU A 160 -5.91 -8.64 -9.91
CA LEU A 160 -5.42 -7.94 -8.72
C LEU A 160 -6.25 -6.71 -8.38
N ARG A 161 -6.67 -5.91 -9.37
CA ARG A 161 -7.52 -4.74 -9.13
C ARG A 161 -8.91 -5.11 -8.57
N LYS A 162 -9.56 -6.14 -9.12
CA LYS A 162 -10.86 -6.61 -8.61
C LYS A 162 -10.73 -7.20 -7.22
N PHE A 163 -9.74 -8.07 -7.02
CA PHE A 163 -9.45 -8.70 -5.73
C PHE A 163 -9.17 -7.64 -4.66
N ASN A 164 -8.31 -6.65 -4.95
CA ASN A 164 -7.96 -5.61 -4.00
C ASN A 164 -9.13 -4.67 -3.69
N THR A 165 -10.03 -4.43 -4.65
CA THR A 165 -11.25 -3.65 -4.40
C THR A 165 -12.16 -4.37 -3.41
N ILE A 166 -12.40 -5.68 -3.61
CA ILE A 166 -13.19 -6.50 -2.70
C ILE A 166 -12.56 -6.52 -1.32
N MET A 167 -11.25 -6.80 -1.22
CA MET A 167 -10.55 -6.82 0.07
C MET A 167 -10.62 -5.48 0.79
N THR A 168 -10.44 -4.36 0.08
CA THR A 168 -10.50 -3.03 0.67
C THR A 168 -11.88 -2.75 1.27
N VAL A 169 -12.95 -3.06 0.52
CA VAL A 169 -14.33 -2.88 1.01
C VAL A 169 -14.58 -3.77 2.23
N SER A 170 -14.20 -5.04 2.18
CA SER A 170 -14.34 -5.97 3.30
C SER A 170 -13.58 -5.50 4.55
N LEU A 171 -12.33 -5.03 4.38
CA LEU A 171 -11.52 -4.50 5.48
C LEU A 171 -12.15 -3.27 6.11
N ILE A 172 -12.60 -2.30 5.30
CA ILE A 172 -13.24 -1.08 5.81
C ILE A 172 -14.52 -1.43 6.60
N LEU A 173 -15.34 -2.36 6.09
CA LEU A 173 -16.54 -2.81 6.77
C LEU A 173 -16.22 -3.50 8.11
N CYS A 174 -15.27 -4.45 8.12
CA CYS A 174 -14.86 -5.13 9.34
C CYS A 174 -14.27 -4.16 10.38
N LEU A 175 -13.38 -3.26 9.96
CA LEU A 175 -12.80 -2.24 10.84
C LEU A 175 -13.88 -1.28 11.37
N GLY A 176 -14.85 -0.90 10.54
CA GLY A 176 -15.99 -0.07 10.95
C GLY A 176 -16.84 -0.75 12.03
N VAL A 177 -17.18 -2.03 11.85
CA VAL A 177 -17.95 -2.81 12.84
C VAL A 177 -17.18 -2.96 14.15
N ILE A 178 -15.88 -3.27 14.09
CA ILE A 178 -15.02 -3.37 15.27
C ILE A 178 -14.95 -2.03 15.99
N LEU A 179 -14.73 -0.93 15.27
CA LEU A 179 -14.64 0.41 15.85
C LEU A 179 -15.95 0.81 16.55
N ILE A 180 -17.10 0.60 15.91
CA ILE A 180 -18.41 0.90 16.49
C ILE A 180 -18.62 0.08 17.78
N SER A 181 -18.28 -1.22 17.74
CA SER A 181 -18.41 -2.11 18.89
C SER A 181 -17.49 -1.69 20.05
N VAL A 182 -16.25 -1.30 19.75
CA VAL A 182 -15.28 -0.83 20.76
C VAL A 182 -15.73 0.49 21.37
N ILE A 183 -16.23 1.43 20.56
CA ILE A 183 -16.77 2.70 21.08
C ILE A 183 -17.98 2.44 22.00
N ALA A 184 -18.86 1.50 21.61
CA ALA A 184 -20.03 1.16 22.41
C ALA A 184 -19.68 0.48 23.75
N ILE A 185 -18.60 -0.32 23.82
CA ILE A 185 -18.25 -1.08 25.03
C ILE A 185 -17.21 -0.35 25.90
N ARG A 186 -16.24 0.32 25.28
CA ARG A 186 -15.04 0.89 25.93
C ARG A 186 -14.72 2.32 25.45
N GLY A 187 -15.71 3.06 24.94
CA GLY A 187 -15.54 4.43 24.46
C GLY A 187 -14.86 5.35 25.48
N ASP A 188 -15.25 5.26 26.75
CA ASP A 188 -14.72 6.09 27.84
C ASP A 188 -13.21 5.86 28.07
N VAL A 189 -12.78 4.59 27.97
CA VAL A 189 -11.37 4.21 28.09
C VAL A 189 -10.58 4.65 26.86
N LEU A 190 -11.19 4.56 25.67
CA LEU A 190 -10.56 5.02 24.44
C LEU A 190 -10.32 6.54 24.49
N VAL A 191 -11.34 7.32 24.85
CA VAL A 191 -11.26 8.79 24.95
C VAL A 191 -10.25 9.23 26.01
N SER A 192 -10.20 8.57 27.18
CA SER A 192 -9.23 8.91 28.23
C SER A 192 -7.78 8.53 27.91
N ARG A 193 -7.55 7.73 26.86
CA ARG A 193 -6.22 7.29 26.42
C ARG A 193 -5.79 7.93 25.09
N ILE A 194 -6.72 8.44 24.29
CA ILE A 194 -6.42 9.26 23.10
C ILE A 194 -5.71 10.53 23.58
N GLY A 195 -4.46 10.71 23.17
CA GLY A 195 -3.66 11.89 23.55
C GLY A 195 -3.07 11.84 24.96
N ASN A 196 -3.06 10.67 25.61
CA ASN A 196 -2.22 10.45 26.80
C ASN A 196 -0.77 10.27 26.30
N PHE A 197 -0.04 11.39 26.26
CA PHE A 197 1.34 11.50 25.77
C PHE A 197 2.35 10.89 26.72
#